data_AF-A0A9D2YFS6-F1
#
_entry.id   AF-A0A9D2YFS6-F1
#
_cell.length_a   1.000
_cell.length_b   1.000
_cell.length_c   1.000
_cell.angle_alpha   90.00
_cell.angle_beta   90.00
_cell.angle_gamma   90.00
#
_symmetry.space_group_name_H-M   'P 1'
#
loop_
_entity.id
_entity.type
_entity.pdbx_description
1 polymer ?
#
loop_
_entity_poly.entity_id
_entity_poly.type
_entity_poly.pdbx_seq_one_letter_code
_entity_poly.pdbx_strand_id
1 'polypeptide(L)'
;MMVDIIGENHVERSAGVGTTPYMAPEQYGTNYNHKVDLFPVGLIWFECLWRVSTGHERVVIWPDLRKKKFPRGFENTCFDQCIKIKRLLCKNPQERPEASELLSTLSPKENSYKTSSCTKPPSASLP
;
A
#
# COMPACT_ATOMS: atom_id res chain seq x y z
N MET A 1 -8.21 -8.00 42.49
CA MET A 1 -7.44 -7.11 41.60
C MET A 1 -7.72 -7.55 40.18
N MET A 2 -8.30 -6.66 39.37
CA MET A 2 -8.61 -6.88 37.96
C MET A 2 -7.34 -7.27 37.20
N VAL A 3 -7.45 -8.29 36.34
CA VAL A 3 -6.57 -8.45 35.19
C VAL A 3 -7.39 -7.99 33.99
N ASP A 4 -6.89 -6.96 33.31
CA ASP A 4 -7.50 -6.41 32.11
C ASP A 4 -7.42 -7.44 30.98
N ILE A 5 -8.53 -8.12 30.70
CA ILE A 5 -8.72 -8.90 29.47
C ILE A 5 -9.04 -7.89 28.37
N ILE A 6 -8.00 -7.32 27.77
CA ILE A 6 -8.10 -6.64 26.47
C ILE A 6 -7.39 -7.53 25.45
N GLY A 7 -7.93 -8.73 25.25
CA GLY A 7 -7.55 -9.61 24.15
C GLY A 7 -8.38 -9.24 22.93
N GLU A 8 -7.69 -8.95 21.82
CA GLU A 8 -8.23 -8.57 20.50
C GLU A 8 -9.69 -9.00 20.26
N ASN A 9 -10.58 -8.02 20.08
CA ASN A 9 -11.93 -8.27 19.58
C ASN A 9 -11.84 -8.89 18.18
N HIS A 10 -11.95 -10.20 18.11
CA HIS A 10 -12.00 -10.98 16.89
C HIS A 10 -13.38 -10.75 16.25
N VAL A 11 -13.47 -9.72 15.41
CA VAL A 11 -14.68 -9.43 14.64
C VAL A 11 -14.65 -10.34 13.42
N GLU A 12 -15.52 -11.35 13.37
CA GLU A 12 -15.77 -12.09 12.14
C GLU A 12 -16.30 -11.13 11.07
N ARG A 13 -15.66 -11.14 9.90
CA ARG A 13 -16.04 -10.30 8.76
C ARG A 13 -16.27 -11.14 7.51
N SER A 14 -17.06 -10.60 6.58
CA SER A 14 -17.38 -11.28 5.32
C SER A 14 -16.12 -11.50 4.47
N ALA A 15 -15.81 -12.76 4.16
CA ALA A 15 -14.73 -13.10 3.24
C ALA A 15 -15.08 -12.68 1.81
N GLY A 16 -14.07 -12.31 1.01
CA GLY A 16 -14.24 -12.12 -0.43
C GLY A 16 -14.97 -10.83 -0.85
N VAL A 17 -15.21 -9.88 0.07
CA VAL A 17 -15.87 -8.60 -0.24
C VAL A 17 -14.84 -7.53 -0.60
N GLY A 18 -15.15 -6.70 -1.59
CA GLY A 18 -14.34 -5.56 -2.02
C GLY A 18 -14.06 -5.56 -3.53
N THR A 19 -13.24 -4.61 -4.00
CA THR A 19 -12.72 -4.66 -5.37
C THR A 19 -11.56 -5.66 -5.38
N THR A 20 -11.83 -6.92 -5.71
CA THR A 20 -10.90 -8.07 -5.68
C THR A 20 -9.45 -7.74 -6.02
N PRO A 21 -9.17 -6.96 -7.10
CA PRO A 21 -7.81 -6.55 -7.39
C PRO A 21 -7.05 -5.90 -6.19
N TYR A 22 -7.69 -5.05 -5.41
CA TYR A 22 -7.05 -4.25 -4.35
C TYR A 22 -7.03 -4.94 -2.98
N MET A 23 -7.75 -6.05 -2.80
CA MET A 23 -7.89 -6.72 -1.49
C MET A 23 -6.54 -7.11 -0.88
N ALA A 24 -6.43 -6.94 0.43
CA ALA A 24 -5.33 -7.48 1.22
C ALA A 24 -5.34 -9.02 1.18
N PRO A 25 -4.18 -9.69 1.23
CA PRO A 25 -4.09 -11.15 1.11
C PRO A 25 -4.84 -11.92 2.22
N GLU A 26 -5.02 -11.34 3.39
CA GLU A 26 -5.76 -11.96 4.50
C GLU A 26 -7.30 -11.84 4.36
N GLN A 27 -7.81 -10.97 3.47
CA GLN A 27 -9.26 -10.80 3.25
C GLN A 27 -9.91 -11.95 2.46
N TYR A 28 -9.13 -12.95 2.05
CA TYR A 28 -9.69 -14.23 1.57
C TYR A 28 -10.24 -15.08 2.74
N GLY A 29 -9.87 -14.77 3.98
CA GLY A 29 -10.48 -15.32 5.19
C GLY A 29 -11.47 -14.35 5.84
N THR A 30 -12.04 -14.77 6.96
CA THR A 30 -12.99 -13.97 7.77
C THR A 30 -12.32 -13.25 8.94
N ASN A 31 -11.10 -13.66 9.32
CA ASN A 31 -10.35 -13.08 10.42
C ASN A 31 -9.34 -12.06 9.92
N TYR A 32 -9.72 -10.79 9.95
CA TYR A 32 -8.83 -9.70 9.59
C TYR A 32 -9.18 -8.43 10.36
N ASN A 33 -8.17 -7.59 10.64
CA ASN A 33 -8.32 -6.33 11.37
C ASN A 33 -8.42 -5.12 10.43
N HIS A 34 -8.35 -3.90 10.96
CA HIS A 34 -8.44 -2.66 10.16
C HIS A 34 -7.24 -2.43 9.22
N LYS A 35 -6.14 -3.17 9.36
CA LYS A 35 -4.96 -3.05 8.48
C LYS A 35 -5.23 -3.51 7.07
N VAL A 36 -6.33 -4.22 6.82
CA VAL A 36 -6.76 -4.58 5.47
C VAL A 36 -6.97 -3.37 4.59
N ASP A 37 -7.35 -2.23 5.17
CA ASP A 37 -7.58 -0.98 4.45
C ASP A 37 -6.26 -0.29 4.06
N LEU A 38 -5.13 -0.68 4.64
CA LEU A 38 -3.82 -0.08 4.38
C LEU A 38 -3.12 -0.71 3.17
N PHE A 39 -3.39 -1.99 2.88
CA PHE A 39 -2.87 -2.67 1.70
C PHE A 39 -3.35 -2.03 0.37
N PRO A 40 -4.66 -1.80 0.14
CA PRO A 40 -5.15 -1.16 -1.08
C PRO A 40 -4.63 0.28 -1.22
N VAL A 41 -4.43 1.00 -0.11
CA VAL A 41 -3.82 2.35 -0.13
C VAL A 41 -2.43 2.31 -0.77
N GLY A 42 -1.61 1.29 -0.49
CA GLY A 42 -0.31 1.14 -1.15
C GLY A 42 -0.40 0.96 -2.67
N LEU A 43 -1.38 0.17 -3.14
CA LEU A 43 -1.61 -0.06 -4.57
C LEU A 43 -2.14 1.19 -5.28
N ILE A 44 -3.12 1.87 -4.68
CA ILE A 44 -3.71 3.11 -5.22
C ILE A 44 -2.65 4.20 -5.27
N TRP A 45 -1.85 4.34 -4.22
CA TRP A 45 -0.80 5.36 -4.19
C TRP A 45 0.25 5.12 -5.28
N PHE A 46 0.67 3.87 -5.50
CA PHE A 46 1.51 3.54 -6.65
C PHE A 46 0.85 3.96 -7.97
N GLU A 47 -0.42 3.64 -8.18
CA GLU A 47 -1.17 3.96 -9.41
C GLU A 47 -1.26 5.47 -9.66
N CYS A 48 -1.40 6.28 -8.59
CA CYS A 48 -1.35 7.74 -8.68
C CYS A 48 0.01 8.29 -9.12
N LEU A 49 1.12 7.68 -8.67
CA LEU A 49 2.48 8.14 -8.97
C LEU A 49 3.00 7.60 -10.32
N TRP A 50 2.58 6.38 -10.66
CA TRP A 50 3.08 5.64 -11.81
C TRP A 50 1.93 5.25 -12.72
N ARG A 51 1.49 6.22 -13.54
CA ARG A 51 0.34 6.07 -14.43
C ARG A 51 0.43 4.77 -15.26
N VAL A 52 -0.47 3.84 -14.94
CA VAL A 52 -0.72 2.61 -15.70
C VAL A 52 -1.77 2.96 -16.73
N SER A 53 -1.39 2.99 -18.01
CA SER A 53 -2.21 3.58 -19.07
C SER A 53 -3.16 2.57 -19.73
N THR A 54 -2.91 1.27 -19.55
CA THR A 54 -3.75 0.21 -20.15
C THR A 54 -4.05 -0.91 -19.15
N GLY A 55 -5.16 -1.62 -19.38
CA GLY A 55 -5.49 -2.81 -18.59
C GLY A 55 -4.43 -3.92 -18.72
N HIS A 56 -3.77 -4.04 -19.87
CA HIS A 56 -2.71 -5.02 -20.08
C HIS A 56 -1.48 -4.73 -19.20
N GLU A 57 -1.03 -3.47 -19.17
CA GLU A 57 0.05 -3.04 -18.27
C GLU A 57 -0.26 -3.39 -16.82
N ARG A 58 -1.51 -3.17 -16.42
CA ARG A 58 -1.97 -3.47 -15.07
C ARG A 58 -1.84 -4.95 -14.74
N VAL A 59 -2.29 -5.84 -15.65
CA VAL A 59 -2.20 -7.30 -15.48
C VAL A 59 -0.75 -7.77 -15.32
N VAL A 60 0.19 -7.14 -16.02
CA VAL A 60 1.62 -7.47 -15.93
C VAL A 60 2.26 -6.95 -14.63
N ILE A 61 2.01 -5.68 -14.27
CA ILE A 61 2.68 -5.02 -13.14
C ILE A 61 2.15 -5.52 -11.79
N TRP A 62 0.85 -5.73 -11.69
CA TRP A 62 0.19 -5.91 -10.40
C TRP A 62 0.60 -7.15 -9.59
N PRO A 63 0.77 -8.35 -10.19
CA PRO A 63 1.24 -9.52 -9.46
C PRO A 63 2.60 -9.31 -8.80
N ASP A 64 3.47 -8.53 -9.45
CA ASP A 64 4.80 -8.18 -8.94
C ASP A 64 4.73 -7.04 -7.91
N LEU A 65 3.90 -6.03 -8.15
CA LEU A 65 3.67 -4.94 -7.21
C LEU A 65 3.18 -5.46 -5.85
N ARG A 66 2.22 -6.40 -5.84
CA ARG A 66 1.73 -7.06 -4.62
C ARG A 66 2.80 -7.90 -3.90
N LYS A 67 3.92 -8.19 -4.56
CA LYS A 67 5.12 -8.84 -3.98
C LYS A 67 6.23 -7.82 -3.67
N LYS A 68 5.92 -6.52 -3.69
CA LYS A 68 6.86 -5.41 -3.48
C LYS A 68 7.97 -5.34 -4.54
N LYS A 69 7.69 -5.83 -5.75
CA LYS A 69 8.56 -5.69 -6.94
C LYS A 69 8.00 -4.58 -7.82
N PHE A 70 8.73 -3.48 -7.93
CA PHE A 70 8.28 -2.29 -8.64
C PHE A 70 8.82 -2.25 -10.08
N PRO A 71 8.16 -1.55 -11.01
CA PRO A 71 8.70 -1.33 -12.34
C PRO A 71 10.06 -0.65 -12.30
N ARG A 72 10.87 -0.91 -13.33
CA ARG A 72 12.20 -0.30 -13.47
C ARG A 72 12.10 1.22 -13.38
N GLY A 73 12.97 1.80 -12.55
CA GLY A 73 13.06 3.25 -12.34
C GLY A 73 12.14 3.80 -11.25
N PHE A 74 11.09 3.09 -10.84
CA PHE A 74 10.17 3.58 -9.79
C PHE A 74 10.92 3.88 -8.49
N GLU A 75 11.79 2.97 -8.03
CA GLU A 75 12.51 3.15 -6.77
C GLU A 75 13.46 4.37 -6.80
N ASN A 76 14.01 4.69 -7.98
CA ASN A 76 14.92 5.83 -8.15
C ASN A 76 14.13 7.15 -8.29
N THR A 77 12.98 7.12 -8.97
CA THR A 77 12.16 8.31 -9.21
C THR A 77 11.30 8.69 -8.01
N CYS A 78 10.90 7.70 -7.21
CA CYS A 78 9.90 7.82 -6.15
C CYS A 78 10.40 7.16 -4.86
N PHE A 79 11.66 7.39 -4.49
CA PHE A 79 12.32 6.67 -3.40
C PHE A 79 11.57 6.72 -2.07
N ASP A 80 11.21 7.92 -1.61
CA ASP A 80 10.52 8.12 -0.32
C ASP A 80 9.13 7.49 -0.28
N GLN A 81 8.43 7.52 -1.42
CA GLN A 81 7.10 6.94 -1.61
C GLN A 81 7.22 5.42 -1.73
N CYS A 82 8.26 4.92 -2.40
CA CYS A 82 8.53 3.49 -2.55
C CYS A 82 8.76 2.82 -1.19
N ILE A 83 9.52 3.45 -0.29
CA ILE A 83 9.71 2.96 1.08
C ILE A 83 8.35 2.83 1.80
N LYS A 84 7.49 3.85 1.71
CA LYS A 84 6.18 3.84 2.36
C LYS A 84 5.24 2.80 1.75
N ILE A 85 5.19 2.71 0.41
CA ILE A 85 4.39 1.72 -0.31
C ILE A 85 4.86 0.30 0.01
N LYS A 86 6.18 0.06 0.11
CA LYS A 86 6.73 -1.25 0.55
C LYS A 86 6.19 -1.68 1.92
N ARG A 87 6.07 -0.76 2.87
CA ARG A 87 5.49 -1.05 4.20
C ARG A 87 3.98 -1.35 4.12
N LEU A 88 3.24 -0.59 3.30
CA LEU A 88 1.80 -0.80 3.11
C LEU A 88 1.48 -2.15 2.45
N LEU A 89 2.34 -2.61 1.52
CA LEU A 89 2.19 -3.87 0.79
C LEU A 89 2.79 -5.09 1.51
N CYS A 90 3.10 -5.00 2.81
CA CYS A 90 3.51 -6.17 3.59
C CYS A 90 2.36 -7.19 3.68
N LYS A 91 2.69 -8.47 3.47
CA LYS A 91 1.72 -9.57 3.60
C LYS A 91 1.26 -9.73 5.04
N ASN A 92 2.19 -9.62 5.99
CA ASN A 92 1.89 -9.61 7.41
C ASN A 92 1.22 -8.27 7.79
N PRO A 93 -0.04 -8.24 8.27
CA PRO A 93 -0.73 -7.00 8.61
C PRO A 93 -0.05 -6.21 9.73
N GLN A 94 0.66 -6.89 10.64
CA GLN A 94 1.36 -6.27 11.77
C GLN A 94 2.59 -5.46 11.34
N GLU A 95 3.15 -5.73 10.16
CA GLU A 95 4.26 -4.96 9.61
C GLU A 95 3.80 -3.69 8.87
N ARG A 96 2.49 -3.56 8.61
CA ARG A 96 1.93 -2.37 7.99
C ARG A 96 1.83 -1.24 9.04
N PRO A 97 2.10 0.01 8.67
CA PRO A 97 1.96 1.15 9.58
C PRO A 97 0.50 1.32 10.01
N GLU A 98 0.26 2.03 11.12
CA GLU A 98 -1.07 2.57 11.39
C GLU A 98 -1.42 3.67 10.40
N ALA A 99 -2.71 3.91 10.17
CA ALA A 99 -3.15 5.04 9.35
C ALA A 99 -2.65 6.38 9.92
N SER A 100 -2.67 6.54 11.25
CA SER A 100 -2.14 7.71 11.95
C SER A 100 -0.63 7.88 11.76
N GLU A 101 0.14 6.79 11.81
CA GLU A 101 1.57 6.79 11.54
C GLU A 101 1.84 7.20 10.08
N LEU A 102 1.09 6.64 9.12
CA LEU A 102 1.23 7.02 7.72
C LEU A 102 0.95 8.51 7.52
N LEU A 103 -0.16 9.02 8.08
CA LEU A 103 -0.56 10.42 7.97
C LEU A 103 0.47 11.38 8.55
N SER A 104 1.10 11.06 9.69
CA SER A 104 2.14 11.90 10.27
C SER A 104 3.39 11.96 9.40
N THR A 105 3.69 10.92 8.61
CA THR A 105 4.78 10.96 7.62
C THR A 105 4.45 11.79 6.37
N LEU A 106 3.17 12.10 6.14
CA LEU A 106 2.68 12.86 4.99
C LEU A 106 2.43 14.33 5.29
N SER A 107 2.20 14.69 6.56
CA SER A 107 1.98 16.08 6.95
C SER A 107 3.19 16.95 6.56
N PRO A 108 2.96 18.11 5.90
CA PRO A 108 4.04 19.03 5.59
C PRO A 108 4.80 19.36 6.88
N LYS A 109 6.10 19.10 6.89
CA LYS A 109 6.94 19.69 7.94
C LYS A 109 6.98 21.17 7.65
N GLU A 110 6.60 22.00 8.62
CA GLU A 110 6.84 23.44 8.60
C GLU A 110 8.29 23.64 8.10
N ASN A 111 8.46 24.26 6.92
CA ASN A 111 9.73 24.49 6.19
C ASN A 111 10.18 23.51 5.07
N SER A 112 9.32 22.69 4.46
CA SER A 112 9.71 21.85 3.30
C SER A 112 8.91 22.11 2.01
N TYR A 113 9.28 23.17 1.27
CA TYR A 113 8.63 23.57 0.00
C TYR A 113 9.27 22.96 -1.27
N LYS A 114 10.06 21.89 -1.16
CA LYS A 114 10.61 21.21 -2.34
C LYS A 114 9.98 19.83 -2.51
N THR A 115 8.81 19.80 -3.13
CA THR A 115 8.26 18.56 -3.67
C THR A 115 8.91 18.32 -5.04
N SER A 116 9.93 17.46 -5.12
CA SER A 116 10.33 16.90 -6.40
C SER A 116 9.16 16.05 -6.93
N SER A 117 8.75 16.25 -8.18
CA SER A 117 7.60 15.55 -8.76
C SER A 117 7.96 14.07 -9.02
N CYS A 118 7.63 13.19 -8.09
CA CYS A 118 7.70 11.74 -8.27
C CYS A 118 6.58 11.31 -9.24
N THR A 119 6.94 11.17 -10.53
CA THR A 119 6.03 10.73 -11.59
C THR A 119 6.79 9.88 -12.62
N LYS A 120 6.08 8.94 -13.27
CA LYS A 120 6.66 8.09 -14.33
C LYS A 120 7.34 8.93 -15.42
N PRO A 121 8.65 8.75 -15.71
CA PRO A 121 9.30 9.46 -16.79
C PRO A 121 8.80 8.94 -18.15
N PRO A 122 8.81 9.76 -19.22
CA PRO A 122 8.36 9.35 -20.55
C PRO A 122 9.09 8.11 -21.11
N SER A 123 10.32 7.87 -20.67
CA SER A 123 11.19 6.76 -21.11
C SER A 123 11.04 5.46 -20.32
N ALA A 124 10.19 5.41 -19.29
CA ALA A 124 10.00 4.19 -18.49
C ALA A 124 9.25 3.12 -19.29
N SER A 125 10.01 2.19 -19.85
CA SER A 125 9.52 0.94 -20.44
C SER A 125 8.98 0.00 -19.37
N LEU A 126 7.95 -0.76 -19.72
CA LEU A 126 7.48 -1.89 -18.91
C LEU A 126 8.58 -2.96 -18.86
N PRO A 127 8.66 -3.75 -17.77
CA PRO A 127 9.52 -4.93 -17.73
C PRO A 127 9.16 -5.95 -18.82
#